data_AF-A0A4Z2EFL8-F1
#
_entry.id   AF-A0A4Z2EFL8-F1
#
_cell.length_a   1.000
_cell.length_b   1.000
_cell.length_c   1.000
_cell.angle_alpha   90.00
_cell.angle_beta   90.00
_cell.angle_gamma   90.00
#
_symmetry.space_group_name_H-M   'P 1'
#
loop_
_entity.id
_entity.type
_entity.pdbx_description
1 polymer ?
#
loop_
_entity_poly.entity_id
_entity_poly.type
_entity_poly.pdbx_seq_one_letter_code
_entity_poly.pdbx_strand_id
1 'polypeptide(L)'
;MPEELVVRGKSLERRSFTEVLPLTFSFSWLLAECYTANGEDYRGFQNQTSLHGGKPCLFWNETFQHPYNTLKYPNGEGGLGSHNYCR
;
A
#
# COMPACT_ATOMS: atom_id res chain seq x y z
N MET A 1 -3.80 8.86 20.67
CA MET A 1 -4.30 7.80 19.78
C MET A 1 -3.47 7.88 18.52
N PRO A 2 -2.74 6.82 18.10
CA PRO A 2 -2.01 6.87 16.85
C PRO A 2 -3.03 6.74 15.72
N GLU A 3 -2.98 7.69 14.78
CA GLU A 3 -3.82 7.71 13.59
C GLU A 3 -3.38 6.58 12.65
N GLU A 4 -4.28 5.68 12.26
CA GLU A 4 -4.00 4.62 11.28
C GLU A 4 -4.51 5.03 9.88
N LEU A 5 -3.65 4.91 8.87
CA LEU A 5 -3.97 5.25 7.48
C LEU A 5 -4.33 3.96 6.72
N VAL A 6 -5.57 3.90 6.24
CA VAL A 6 -6.14 2.72 5.57
C VAL A 6 -5.92 2.82 4.05
N VAL A 7 -5.37 1.77 3.43
CA VAL A 7 -5.30 1.67 1.95
C VAL A 7 -6.54 0.95 1.44
N ARG A 8 -7.63 1.69 1.23
CA ARG A 8 -8.70 1.25 0.34
C ARG A 8 -8.58 1.98 -0.97
N GLY A 9 -8.98 1.31 -2.05
CA GLY A 9 -10.04 1.85 -2.89
C GLY A 9 -9.85 3.28 -3.42
N LYS A 10 -8.61 3.76 -3.51
CA LYS A 10 -8.27 5.18 -3.62
C LYS A 10 -8.73 6.03 -2.41
N SER A 11 -7.83 6.92 -1.99
CA SER A 11 -8.03 7.96 -0.97
C SER A 11 -7.72 7.55 0.47
N LEU A 12 -6.83 8.33 1.10
CA LEU A 12 -6.54 8.28 2.53
C LEU A 12 -7.78 8.78 3.27
N GLU A 13 -8.71 7.88 3.58
CA GLU A 13 -9.93 8.26 4.30
C GLU A 13 -9.71 8.13 5.82
N ARG A 14 -9.77 9.25 6.53
CA ARG A 14 -9.85 9.29 8.00
C ARG A 14 -11.23 8.77 8.41
N ARG A 15 -11.34 7.62 9.09
CA ARG A 15 -12.63 7.09 9.56
C ARG A 15 -12.76 7.14 11.08
N SER A 16 -13.81 7.79 11.55
CA SER A 16 -14.26 7.73 12.95
C SER A 16 -15.16 6.51 13.15
N PHE A 17 -14.92 5.74 14.21
CA PHE A 17 -15.45 4.39 14.43
C PHE A 17 -16.91 4.34 14.93
N THR A 18 -17.73 5.39 14.74
CA THR A 18 -19.00 5.56 15.45
C THR A 18 -20.29 5.21 14.69
N GLU A 19 -20.24 4.69 13.46
CA GLU A 19 -21.47 4.22 12.79
C GLU A 19 -21.59 2.69 12.80
N VAL A 20 -22.59 2.22 13.56
CA VAL A 20 -23.15 0.86 13.53
C VAL A 20 -23.65 0.52 12.12
N LEU A 21 -23.01 -0.43 11.43
CA LEU A 21 -23.34 -0.78 10.04
C LEU A 21 -24.21 -2.06 9.92
N PRO A 22 -25.19 -2.09 9.00
CA PRO A 22 -26.11 -3.21 8.80
C PRO A 22 -25.44 -4.42 8.13
N LEU A 23 -25.96 -5.62 8.41
CA LEU A 23 -25.46 -6.96 8.02
C LEU A 23 -25.37 -7.24 6.49
N THR A 24 -25.59 -6.25 5.64
CA THR A 24 -25.54 -6.37 4.17
C THR A 24 -24.30 -5.74 3.55
N PHE A 25 -23.45 -5.07 4.33
CA PHE A 25 -22.22 -4.47 3.80
C PHE A 25 -21.13 -5.52 3.61
N SER A 26 -20.81 -5.77 2.34
CA SER A 26 -19.85 -6.76 1.84
C SER A 26 -18.61 -6.95 2.74
N PHE A 27 -18.40 -8.20 3.15
CA PHE A 27 -17.29 -8.70 3.99
C PHE A 27 -15.89 -8.32 3.47
N SER A 28 -15.79 -7.92 2.20
CA SER A 28 -14.57 -7.40 1.58
C SER A 28 -14.07 -6.08 2.20
N TRP A 29 -14.93 -5.36 2.95
CA TRP A 29 -14.53 -4.13 3.63
C TRP A 29 -13.58 -4.39 4.82
N LEU A 30 -13.49 -5.58 5.42
CA LEU A 30 -12.70 -5.77 6.65
C LEU A 30 -11.22 -6.16 6.43
N LEU A 31 -10.78 -6.41 5.19
CA LEU A 31 -9.45 -6.93 4.86
C LEU A 31 -8.53 -5.92 4.14
N ALA A 32 -8.76 -4.61 4.32
CA ALA A 32 -7.86 -3.61 3.78
C ALA A 32 -6.54 -3.63 4.57
N GLU A 33 -5.42 -3.96 3.92
CA GLU A 33 -4.09 -3.80 4.51
C GLU A 33 -3.82 -2.31 4.71
N CYS A 34 -3.66 -1.90 5.97
CA CYS A 34 -3.27 -0.56 6.36
C CYS A 34 -1.74 -0.46 6.43
N TYR A 35 -1.21 0.76 6.37
CA TYR A 35 0.17 1.03 6.74
C TYR A 35 0.20 2.00 7.91
N THR A 36 1.28 2.01 8.68
CA THR A 36 1.40 2.88 9.84
C THR A 36 2.21 4.14 9.50
N ALA A 37 1.86 5.28 10.10
CA ALA A 37 2.58 6.55 9.94
C ALA A 37 2.88 6.95 8.47
N ASN A 38 4.14 6.87 8.03
CA ASN A 38 4.60 7.18 6.68
C ASN A 38 4.56 5.98 5.71
N GLY A 39 4.25 4.78 6.22
CA GLY A 39 4.17 3.54 5.45
C GLY A 39 5.50 2.88 5.14
N GLU A 40 6.60 3.26 5.81
CA GLU A 40 7.92 2.65 5.62
C GLU A 40 7.96 1.14 5.96
N ASP A 41 7.09 0.72 6.88
CA ASP A 41 6.89 -0.66 7.29
C ASP A 41 5.93 -1.44 6.36
N TYR A 42 5.33 -0.79 5.37
CA TYR A 42 4.35 -1.44 4.49
C TYR A 42 4.98 -2.58 3.68
N ARG A 43 4.42 -3.78 3.83
CA ARG A 43 4.88 -4.99 3.11
C ARG A 43 3.78 -5.68 2.29
N GLY A 44 2.67 -4.97 2.04
CA GLY A 44 1.57 -5.48 1.23
C GLY A 44 1.90 -5.59 -0.27
N PHE A 45 0.90 -6.07 -1.02
CA PHE A 45 1.02 -6.48 -2.42
C PHE A 45 0.39 -5.51 -3.43
N GLN A 46 0.02 -4.29 -3.01
CA GLN A 46 -0.54 -3.29 -3.91
C GLN A 46 0.49 -2.91 -4.98
N ASN A 47 0.19 -3.13 -6.27
CA ASN A 47 1.07 -2.84 -7.40
C ASN A 47 0.49 -1.79 -8.37
N GLN A 48 -0.55 -1.09 -7.95
CA GLN A 48 -1.15 0.02 -8.69
C GLN A 48 -1.17 1.26 -7.80
N THR A 49 -1.02 2.43 -8.41
CA THR A 49 -1.10 3.71 -7.68
C THR A 49 -2.48 3.97 -7.06
N SER A 50 -3.51 3.25 -7.51
CA SER A 50 -4.89 3.43 -7.10
C SER A 50 -5.76 2.26 -7.55
N LEU A 51 -6.73 1.83 -6.75
CA LEU A 51 -7.61 0.70 -7.11
C LEU A 51 -8.56 0.98 -8.29
N HIS A 52 -8.95 2.24 -8.55
CA HIS A 52 -9.92 2.55 -9.62
C HIS A 52 -9.31 3.30 -10.81
N GLY A 53 -8.46 2.69 -11.63
CA GLY A 53 -7.79 3.42 -12.73
C GLY A 53 -6.54 4.16 -12.26
N GLY A 54 -5.83 3.56 -11.30
CA GLY A 54 -4.42 3.86 -11.09
C GLY A 54 -3.57 3.36 -12.25
N LYS A 55 -2.29 3.73 -12.22
CA LYS A 55 -1.29 3.23 -13.16
C LYS A 55 -0.57 2.04 -12.51
N PRO A 56 -0.13 1.04 -13.30
CA PRO A 56 0.70 -0.03 -12.77
C PRO A 56 2.05 0.52 -12.32
N CYS A 57 2.55 0.01 -11.20
CA CYS A 57 3.89 0.32 -10.68
C CYS A 57 4.97 -0.36 -11.54
N LEU A 58 6.14 0.27 -11.61
CA LEU A 58 7.32 -0.31 -12.24
C LEU A 58 8.00 -1.30 -11.27
N PHE A 59 8.75 -2.26 -11.81
CA PHE A 59 9.50 -3.23 -11.03
C PHE A 59 10.77 -2.63 -10.41
N TRP A 60 10.99 -2.88 -9.12
CA TRP A 60 12.18 -2.38 -8.41
C TRP A 60 13.49 -3.00 -8.92
N ASN A 61 13.42 -4.17 -9.54
CA ASN A 61 14.55 -4.86 -10.16
C ASN A 61 14.77 -4.52 -11.65
N GLU A 62 14.05 -3.54 -12.19
CA GLU A 62 14.17 -3.11 -13.60
C GLU A 62 14.34 -1.59 -13.74
N THR A 63 14.31 -0.86 -12.61
CA THR A 63 14.29 0.60 -12.54
C THR A 63 15.67 1.18 -12.19
N PHE A 64 16.74 0.61 -12.75
CA PHE A 64 18.12 0.96 -12.41
C PHE A 64 18.50 2.41 -12.74
N GLN A 65 17.77 3.07 -13.65
CA GLN A 65 17.90 4.50 -13.94
C GLN A 65 17.38 5.41 -12.83
N HIS A 66 16.60 4.88 -11.88
CA HIS A 66 16.00 5.63 -10.79
C HIS A 66 16.78 5.51 -9.48
N PRO A 67 16.64 6.46 -8.55
CA PRO A 67 17.41 6.48 -7.30
C PRO A 67 17.13 5.32 -6.34
N TYR A 68 16.00 4.62 -6.47
CA TYR A 68 15.58 3.49 -5.63
C TYR A 68 15.33 2.28 -6.51
N ASN A 69 16.15 1.24 -6.33
CA ASN A 69 16.11 -0.01 -7.06
C ASN A 69 16.93 -1.08 -6.30
N THR A 70 16.83 -2.33 -6.73
CA THR A 70 17.51 -3.46 -6.07
C THR A 70 19.03 -3.49 -6.23
N LEU A 71 19.60 -2.76 -7.20
CA LEU A 71 21.05 -2.66 -7.37
C LEU A 71 21.66 -1.74 -6.30
N LYS A 72 20.96 -0.65 -5.97
CA LYS A 72 21.41 0.32 -4.97
C LYS A 72 21.04 -0.08 -3.53
N TYR A 73 19.91 -0.78 -3.37
CA TYR A 73 19.40 -1.29 -2.09
C TYR A 73 19.29 -2.82 -2.17
N PRO A 74 20.40 -3.55 -1.99
CA PRO A 74 20.42 -4.99 -2.08
C PRO A 74 19.74 -5.64 -0.86
N ASN A 75 19.62 -6.98 -0.87
CA ASN A 75 19.15 -7.79 0.27
C ASN A 75 17.75 -7.46 0.82
N GLY A 76 16.89 -6.81 0.04
CA GLY A 76 15.54 -6.46 0.50
C GLY A 76 15.47 -5.21 1.37
N GLU A 77 16.51 -4.38 1.38
CA GLU A 77 16.49 -3.07 2.06
C GLU A 77 15.28 -2.24 1.61
N GLY A 78 14.58 -1.63 2.56
CA GLY A 78 13.33 -0.89 2.29
C GLY A 78 12.18 -1.76 1.76
N GLY A 79 12.32 -3.09 1.75
CA GLY A 79 11.36 -3.99 1.13
C GLY A 79 11.36 -3.94 -0.40
N LEU A 80 12.47 -3.54 -1.03
CA LEU A 80 12.66 -3.58 -2.48
C LEU A 80 13.08 -4.97 -2.95
N GLY A 81 12.58 -5.43 -4.09
CA GLY A 81 12.86 -6.78 -4.55
C GLY A 81 12.42 -7.03 -5.99
N SER A 82 12.31 -8.31 -6.36
CA SER A 82 11.82 -8.72 -7.68
C SER A 82 10.29 -8.62 -7.77
N HIS A 83 9.75 -7.44 -7.45
CA HIS A 83 8.33 -7.11 -7.48
C HIS A 83 8.11 -5.63 -7.79
N ASN A 84 6.85 -5.24 -8.01
CA ASN A 84 6.43 -3.86 -8.25
C ASN A 84 5.42 -3.34 -7.20
N TYR A 85 5.45 -3.90 -5.99
CA TYR A 85 4.59 -3.42 -4.90
C TYR A 85 4.99 -2.04 -4.39
N CYS A 86 4.00 -1.25 -3.97
CA CYS A 86 4.20 0.04 -3.31
C CYS A 86 5.10 -0.12 -2.08
N ARG A 87 6.06 0.78 -1.96
CA ARG A 87 6.97 0.95 -0.83
C ARG A 87 7.21 2.44 -0.66
#